data_AF-A0A7X0G526-F1
#
_entry.id   AF-A0A7X0G526-F1
#
_cell.length_a   1.000
_cell.length_b   1.000
_cell.length_c   1.000
_cell.angle_alpha   90.00
_cell.angle_beta   90.00
_cell.angle_gamma   90.00
#
_symmetry.space_group_name_H-M   'P 1'
#
loop_
_entity.id
_entity.type
_entity.pdbx_description
1 polymer ?
#
loop_
_entity_poly.entity_id
_entity_poly.type
_entity_poly.pdbx_seq_one_letter_code
_entity_poly.pdbx_strand_id
1 'polypeptide(L)'
;MALQVHPSTTLVPPHQEEAVLIDNAMVDLVRVIWARRWQTAACCQDTGEAVEAERNAVEPVGEPTGNAGFIEYYRGWAWLKMPHGGALALLSDLATDDQFREFVTTRWAQGSWRLHTPVVWTGERFTTAAFVQIYFPSNQIVALTKALIPDE
;
A
#
# COMPACT_ATOMS: atom_id res chain seq x y z
N MET A 1 -8.50 8.24 -13.40
CA MET A 1 -7.13 8.54 -12.92
C MET A 1 -7.25 8.94 -11.46
N ALA A 2 -6.43 8.39 -10.57
CA ALA A 2 -6.42 8.81 -9.16
C ALA A 2 -5.88 10.25 -9.07
N LEU A 3 -6.42 11.04 -8.15
CA LEU A 3 -5.98 12.42 -7.93
C LEU A 3 -4.59 12.39 -7.27
N GLN A 4 -3.60 13.01 -7.91
CA GLN A 4 -2.26 13.12 -7.33
C GLN A 4 -2.21 14.28 -6.33
N VAL A 5 -2.10 13.95 -5.05
CA VAL A 5 -2.17 14.93 -3.94
C VAL A 5 -0.79 15.28 -3.37
N HIS A 6 0.19 14.38 -3.51
CA HIS A 6 1.55 14.56 -3.00
C HIS A 6 2.53 14.80 -4.15
N PRO A 7 3.69 15.44 -3.91
CA PRO A 7 4.79 15.42 -4.85
C PRO A 7 5.19 13.98 -5.21
N SER A 8 5.38 13.72 -6.50
CA SER A 8 5.69 12.37 -7.00
C SER A 8 6.86 12.34 -7.97
N THR A 9 7.40 11.14 -8.09
CA THR A 9 8.45 10.78 -9.03
C THR A 9 7.91 9.74 -10.00
N THR A 10 8.21 9.93 -11.28
CA THR A 10 7.90 8.96 -12.33
C THR A 10 8.88 7.80 -12.27
N LEU A 11 8.37 6.57 -12.11
CA LEU A 11 9.14 5.33 -12.17
C LEU A 11 8.54 4.38 -13.20
N VAL A 12 9.36 3.54 -13.83
CA VAL A 12 8.90 2.44 -14.69
C VAL A 12 8.98 1.14 -13.88
N PRO A 13 7.84 0.50 -13.55
CA PRO A 13 7.89 -0.77 -12.83
C PRO A 13 8.52 -1.86 -13.70
N PRO A 14 9.31 -2.79 -13.12
CA PRO A 14 10.02 -3.81 -13.92
C PRO A 14 9.09 -4.83 -14.60
N HIS A 15 7.79 -4.80 -14.29
CA HIS A 15 6.79 -5.73 -14.78
C HIS A 15 5.84 -5.11 -15.83
N GLN A 16 6.05 -3.85 -16.21
CA GLN A 16 5.26 -3.16 -17.24
C GLN A 16 6.11 -2.12 -17.98
N GLU A 17 5.67 -1.71 -19.16
CA GLU A 17 6.39 -0.72 -19.97
C GLU A 17 6.02 0.72 -19.61
N GLU A 18 4.82 0.92 -19.06
CA GLU A 18 4.30 2.26 -18.77
C GLU A 18 4.82 2.81 -17.44
N ALA A 19 5.25 4.07 -17.48
CA ALA A 19 5.70 4.79 -16.31
C ALA A 19 4.52 5.19 -15.40
N VAL A 20 4.73 5.15 -14.09
CA VAL A 20 3.74 5.49 -13.07
C VAL A 20 4.28 6.57 -12.13
N LEU A 21 3.38 7.40 -11.61
CA LEU A 21 3.70 8.36 -10.56
C LEU A 21 3.67 7.67 -9.19
N ILE A 22 4.76 7.81 -8.44
CA ILE A 22 4.90 7.29 -7.08
C ILE A 22 5.16 8.47 -6.15
N ASP A 23 4.37 8.57 -5.07
CA ASP A 23 4.59 9.56 -4.01
C ASP A 23 6.05 9.54 -3.53
N ASN A 24 6.68 10.71 -3.41
CA ASN A 24 8.12 10.80 -3.16
C ASN A 24 8.56 10.06 -1.89
N ALA A 25 7.73 10.04 -0.84
CA ALA A 25 8.04 9.29 0.38
C ALA A 25 8.05 7.77 0.19
N MET A 26 7.39 7.25 -0.86
CA MET A 26 7.27 5.82 -1.16
C MET A 26 8.29 5.33 -2.19
N VAL A 27 9.01 6.22 -2.87
CA VAL A 27 9.90 5.88 -4.01
C VAL A 27 10.93 4.82 -3.62
N ASP A 28 11.65 5.02 -2.52
CA ASP A 28 12.71 4.10 -2.12
C ASP A 28 12.15 2.75 -1.68
N LEU A 29 11.03 2.75 -0.94
CA LEU A 29 10.33 1.53 -0.55
C LEU A 29 9.88 0.72 -1.79
N VAL A 30 9.24 1.37 -2.75
CA VAL A 30 8.77 0.74 -3.99
C VAL A 30 9.94 0.14 -4.78
N ARG A 31 11.06 0.86 -4.89
CA ARG A 31 12.28 0.36 -5.55
C ARG A 31 12.83 -0.89 -4.87
N VAL A 32 12.91 -0.91 -3.54
CA VAL A 32 13.40 -2.08 -2.79
C VAL A 32 12.46 -3.27 -2.94
N ILE A 33 11.14 -3.06 -2.89
CA ILE A 33 10.14 -4.11 -3.16
C ILE A 33 10.37 -4.72 -4.55
N TRP A 34 10.57 -3.87 -5.57
CA TRP A 34 10.84 -4.32 -6.94
C TRP A 34 12.18 -5.04 -7.10
N ALA A 35 13.22 -4.62 -6.37
CA ALA A 35 14.52 -5.29 -6.36
C ALA A 35 14.41 -6.73 -5.82
N ARG A 36 13.48 -6.99 -4.89
CA ARG A 36 13.13 -8.34 -4.41
C ARG A 36 12.26 -9.15 -5.38
N ARG A 37 12.03 -8.64 -6.59
CA ARG A 37 11.16 -9.23 -7.63
C ARG A 37 9.68 -9.32 -7.22
N TRP A 38 9.27 -8.54 -6.23
CA TRP A 38 7.85 -8.37 -5.90
C TRP A 38 7.25 -7.22 -6.71
N GLN A 39 5.94 -7.28 -6.90
CA GLN A 39 5.20 -6.28 -7.69
C GLN A 39 4.35 -5.40 -6.78
N THR A 40 4.14 -4.15 -7.21
CA THR A 40 3.18 -3.20 -6.64
C THR A 40 2.29 -2.70 -7.77
N ALA A 41 0.98 -2.66 -7.55
CA ALA A 41 0.01 -2.13 -8.52
C ALA A 41 -0.39 -0.68 -8.24
N ALA A 42 -0.32 -0.25 -6.97
CA ALA A 42 -0.58 1.11 -6.55
C ALA A 42 0.00 1.32 -5.14
N CYS A 43 0.23 2.57 -4.76
CA CYS A 43 0.64 2.93 -3.41
C CYS A 43 0.23 4.36 -3.08
N CYS A 44 0.24 4.72 -1.80
CA CYS A 44 0.11 6.08 -1.32
C CYS A 44 0.91 6.28 -0.04
N GLN A 45 1.52 7.46 0.14
CA GLN A 45 2.23 7.78 1.38
C GLN A 45 1.27 8.12 2.55
N ASP A 46 0.07 8.64 2.27
CA ASP A 46 -0.97 8.94 3.25
C ASP A 46 -2.36 8.73 2.65
N THR A 47 -3.00 7.63 3.05
CA THR A 47 -4.31 7.21 2.55
C THR A 47 -5.42 8.17 2.98
N GLY A 48 -5.37 8.68 4.21
CA GLY A 48 -6.39 9.60 4.72
C GLY A 48 -6.40 10.89 3.93
N GLU A 49 -5.23 11.46 3.64
CA GLU A 49 -5.10 12.67 2.81
C GLU A 49 -5.54 12.44 1.36
N ALA A 50 -5.12 11.32 0.76
CA ALA A 50 -5.53 10.97 -0.60
C ALA A 50 -7.05 10.83 -0.75
N VAL A 51 -7.68 10.09 0.18
CA VAL A 51 -9.12 9.86 0.15
C VAL A 51 -9.91 11.12 0.49
N GLU A 52 -9.40 11.98 1.37
CA GLU A 52 -10.01 13.29 1.63
C GLU A 52 -10.01 14.18 0.37
N ALA A 53 -8.89 14.22 -0.34
CA ALA A 53 -8.80 15.00 -1.56
C ALA A 53 -9.71 14.46 -2.67
N GLU A 54 -9.79 13.13 -2.83
CA GLU A 54 -10.75 12.50 -3.75
C GLU A 54 -12.20 12.85 -3.40
N ARG A 55 -12.55 12.80 -2.11
CA ARG A 55 -13.89 13.17 -1.63
C ARG A 55 -14.23 14.63 -1.94
N ASN A 56 -13.24 15.52 -1.87
CA ASN A 56 -13.40 16.95 -2.07
C ASN A 56 -13.18 17.39 -3.53
N ALA A 57 -12.91 16.46 -4.46
CA ALA A 57 -12.67 16.78 -5.87
C ALA A 57 -13.96 17.32 -6.54
N VAL A 58 -13.80 18.33 -7.40
CA VAL A 58 -14.91 18.97 -8.12
C VAL A 58 -15.63 18.00 -9.05
N GLU A 59 -14.87 17.08 -9.67
CA GLU A 59 -15.38 16.00 -10.50
C GLU A 59 -14.85 14.67 -9.96
N PRO A 60 -15.60 13.99 -9.08
CA PRO A 60 -15.18 12.71 -8.57
C PRO A 60 -15.28 11.65 -9.67
N VAL A 61 -14.21 10.87 -9.85
CA VAL A 61 -14.12 9.81 -10.88
C VAL A 61 -15.02 8.60 -10.53
N GLY A 62 -15.61 8.59 -9.33
CA GLY A 62 -16.58 7.59 -8.84
C GLY A 62 -17.20 8.03 -7.51
N GLU A 63 -18.00 7.17 -6.87
CA GLU A 63 -18.49 7.48 -5.51
C GLU A 63 -17.31 7.57 -4.53
N PRO A 64 -17.22 8.64 -3.70
CA PRO A 64 -16.18 8.75 -2.69
C PRO A 64 -16.24 7.56 -1.74
N THR A 65 -15.20 6.73 -1.76
CA THR A 65 -15.16 5.50 -0.96
C THR A 65 -14.88 5.77 0.53
N GLY A 66 -14.33 6.94 0.85
CA GLY A 66 -14.03 7.34 2.24
C GLY A 66 -15.08 8.24 2.85
N ASN A 67 -15.80 7.70 3.84
CA ASN A 67 -16.52 8.54 4.79
C ASN A 67 -15.54 9.26 5.75
N ALA A 68 -16.05 10.20 6.53
CA ALA A 68 -15.22 10.96 7.48
C ALA A 68 -14.44 10.07 8.47
N GLY A 69 -15.06 9.00 8.97
CA GLY A 69 -14.41 8.05 9.88
C GLY A 69 -13.28 7.25 9.23
N PHE A 70 -13.40 6.90 7.94
CA PHE A 70 -12.32 6.26 7.19
C PHE A 70 -11.13 7.19 7.04
N ILE A 71 -11.38 8.44 6.65
CA ILE A 71 -10.34 9.47 6.48
C ILE A 71 -9.63 9.72 7.80
N GLU A 72 -10.37 9.88 8.90
CA GLU A 72 -9.80 10.07 10.24
C GLU A 72 -8.94 8.87 10.66
N TYR A 73 -9.44 7.65 10.45
CA TYR A 73 -8.73 6.44 10.84
C TYR A 73 -7.42 6.22 10.06
N TYR A 74 -7.43 6.46 8.75
CA TYR A 74 -6.29 6.21 7.86
C TYR A 74 -5.39 7.43 7.62
N ARG A 75 -5.66 8.57 8.26
CA ARG A 75 -4.71 9.69 8.26
C ARG A 75 -3.42 9.27 8.94
N GLY A 76 -2.29 9.53 8.30
CA GLY A 76 -0.98 9.06 8.75
C GLY A 76 -0.71 7.58 8.43
N TRP A 77 -1.54 6.91 7.63
CA TRP A 77 -1.31 5.54 7.18
C TRP A 77 -0.91 5.50 5.69
N ALA A 78 0.24 4.92 5.41
CA ALA A 78 0.63 4.55 4.06
C ALA A 78 -0.13 3.31 3.57
N TRP A 79 -0.19 3.15 2.26
CA TRP A 79 -0.89 2.06 1.60
C TRP A 79 -0.08 1.48 0.45
N LEU A 80 -0.12 0.16 0.32
CA LEU A 80 0.42 -0.63 -0.79
C LEU A 80 -0.67 -1.55 -1.35
N LYS A 81 -0.73 -1.67 -2.66
CA LYS A 81 -1.50 -2.69 -3.37
C LYS A 81 -0.54 -3.65 -4.04
N MET A 82 -0.56 -4.92 -3.65
CA MET A 82 0.40 -5.93 -4.14
C MET A 82 -0.32 -7.22 -4.55
N PRO A 83 0.18 -7.98 -5.55
CA PRO A 83 -0.31 -9.33 -5.79
C PRO A 83 -0.18 -10.21 -4.55
N HIS A 84 -1.12 -11.13 -4.37
CA HIS A 84 -1.21 -11.96 -3.17
C HIS A 84 0.09 -12.68 -2.79
N GLY A 85 0.79 -13.28 -3.75
CA GLY A 85 2.06 -13.98 -3.50
C GLY A 85 3.15 -13.08 -2.94
N GLY A 86 3.35 -11.90 -3.54
CA GLY A 86 4.35 -10.92 -3.07
C GLY A 86 3.97 -10.30 -1.73
N ALA A 87 2.68 -10.03 -1.50
CA ALA A 87 2.18 -9.53 -0.22
C ALA A 87 2.46 -10.52 0.92
N LEU A 88 2.19 -11.81 0.73
CA LEU A 88 2.44 -12.82 1.75
C LEU A 88 3.93 -13.05 1.99
N ALA A 89 4.76 -13.01 0.93
CA ALA A 89 6.21 -13.11 1.07
C ALA A 89 6.77 -11.94 1.90
N LEU A 90 6.36 -10.70 1.59
CA LEU A 90 6.70 -9.51 2.39
C LEU A 90 6.36 -9.70 3.87
N LEU A 91 5.14 -10.12 4.19
CA LEU A 91 4.72 -10.32 5.59
C LEU A 91 5.49 -11.44 6.28
N SER A 92 5.85 -12.49 5.54
CA SER A 92 6.62 -13.62 6.07
C SER A 92 8.03 -13.18 6.45
N ASP A 93 8.67 -12.38 5.60
CA ASP A 93 9.98 -11.80 5.89
C ASP A 93 9.89 -10.89 7.13
N LEU A 94 8.92 -9.97 7.17
CA LEU A 94 8.71 -9.07 8.31
C LEU A 94 8.31 -9.78 9.61
N ALA A 95 7.72 -10.98 9.54
CA ALA A 95 7.41 -11.78 10.73
C ALA A 95 8.67 -12.39 11.38
N THR A 96 9.78 -12.42 10.65
CA THR A 96 11.10 -12.84 11.15
C THR A 96 12.01 -11.68 11.54
N ASP A 97 11.62 -10.45 11.23
CA ASP A 97 12.34 -9.23 11.61
C ASP A 97 11.92 -8.77 13.01
N ASP A 98 12.88 -8.58 13.92
CA ASP A 98 12.62 -8.22 15.31
C ASP A 98 11.91 -6.86 15.46
N GLN A 99 12.13 -5.92 14.54
CA GLN A 99 11.51 -4.60 14.58
C GLN A 99 10.06 -4.64 14.06
N PHE A 100 9.77 -5.48 13.06
CA PHE A 100 8.47 -5.49 12.38
C PHE A 100 7.53 -6.61 12.80
N ARG A 101 8.06 -7.66 13.43
CA ARG A 101 7.30 -8.87 13.79
C ARG A 101 6.00 -8.55 14.52
N GLU A 102 6.03 -7.70 15.54
CA GLU A 102 4.82 -7.37 16.30
C GLU A 102 3.77 -6.65 15.45
N PHE A 103 4.19 -5.75 14.54
CA PHE A 103 3.28 -4.98 13.70
C PHE A 103 2.54 -5.85 12.68
N VAL A 104 3.18 -6.91 12.17
CA VAL A 104 2.59 -7.78 11.13
C VAL A 104 1.92 -9.03 11.69
N THR A 105 2.26 -9.47 12.91
CA THR A 105 1.68 -10.66 13.54
C THR A 105 0.58 -10.35 14.56
N THR A 106 0.58 -9.15 15.15
CA THR A 106 -0.43 -8.78 16.15
C THR A 106 -1.66 -8.16 15.49
N ARG A 107 -2.80 -8.84 15.61
CA ARG A 107 -4.07 -8.33 15.05
C ARG A 107 -4.64 -7.23 15.95
N TRP A 108 -5.15 -6.16 15.33
CA TRP A 108 -5.96 -5.12 15.98
C TRP A 108 -5.28 -4.32 17.11
N ALA A 109 -3.94 -4.31 17.17
CA ALA A 109 -3.19 -3.44 18.07
C ALA A 109 -2.94 -2.06 17.42
N GLN A 110 -2.56 -1.09 18.25
CA GLN A 110 -2.11 0.21 17.78
C GLN A 110 -0.85 0.02 16.91
N GLY A 111 -0.85 0.64 15.72
CA GLY A 111 0.26 0.55 14.78
C GLY A 111 0.39 -0.79 14.05
N SER A 112 -0.44 -1.79 14.38
CA SER A 112 -0.41 -3.05 13.65
C SER A 112 -1.03 -2.90 12.26
N TRP A 113 -0.51 -3.65 11.31
CA TRP A 113 -0.87 -3.47 9.92
C TRP A 113 -2.31 -3.93 9.65
N ARG A 114 -2.94 -3.39 8.61
CA ARG A 114 -4.27 -3.82 8.16
C ARG A 114 -4.14 -4.38 6.75
N LEU A 115 -4.67 -5.57 6.56
CA LEU A 115 -4.66 -6.25 5.28
C LEU A 115 -6.08 -6.53 4.84
N HIS A 116 -6.40 -6.10 3.62
CA HIS A 116 -7.71 -6.29 3.04
C HIS A 116 -7.56 -6.94 1.67
N THR A 117 -8.18 -8.09 1.50
CA THR A 117 -8.31 -8.76 0.20
C THR A 117 -9.77 -8.70 -0.19
N PRO A 118 -10.16 -7.85 -1.16
CA PRO A 118 -11.54 -7.77 -1.61
C PRO A 118 -12.06 -9.13 -2.07
N VAL A 119 -13.30 -9.45 -1.74
CA VAL A 119 -14.01 -10.61 -2.29
C VAL A 119 -14.93 -10.10 -3.39
N VAL A 120 -14.84 -10.71 -4.57
CA VAL A 120 -15.54 -10.28 -5.78
C VAL A 120 -16.38 -11.44 -6.35
N TRP A 121 -17.51 -11.10 -6.96
CA TRP A 121 -18.36 -12.04 -7.69
C TRP A 121 -17.86 -12.21 -9.13
N THR A 122 -17.65 -13.43 -9.58
CA THR A 122 -17.17 -13.72 -10.94
C THR A 122 -18.28 -13.96 -11.97
N GLY A 123 -19.55 -13.84 -11.58
CA GLY A 123 -20.69 -14.33 -12.36
C GLY A 123 -21.21 -15.69 -11.90
N GLU A 124 -20.37 -16.50 -11.21
CA GLU A 124 -20.70 -17.87 -10.80
C GLU A 124 -20.42 -18.15 -9.33
N ARG A 125 -19.33 -17.59 -8.80
CA ARG A 125 -18.91 -17.77 -7.40
C ARG A 125 -18.22 -16.52 -6.88
N PHE A 126 -18.13 -16.41 -5.57
CA PHE A 126 -17.23 -15.47 -4.93
C PHE A 126 -15.79 -15.98 -4.98
N THR A 127 -14.85 -15.07 -5.23
CA THR A 127 -13.41 -15.32 -5.16
C THR A 127 -12.72 -14.13 -4.51
N THR A 128 -11.52 -14.33 -3.98
CA THR A 128 -10.64 -13.23 -3.60
C THR A 128 -10.09 -12.53 -4.84
N ALA A 129 -9.95 -11.20 -4.77
CA ALA A 129 -9.26 -10.43 -5.77
C ALA A 129 -7.76 -10.79 -5.80
N ALA A 130 -7.11 -10.62 -6.95
CA ALA A 130 -5.70 -10.95 -7.14
C ALA A 130 -4.73 -10.08 -6.30
N PHE A 131 -5.21 -8.92 -5.82
CA PHE A 131 -4.43 -7.94 -5.10
C PHE A 131 -4.87 -7.80 -3.65
N VAL A 132 -3.89 -7.65 -2.78
CA VAL A 132 -4.03 -7.35 -1.35
C VAL A 132 -3.75 -5.87 -1.15
N GLN A 133 -4.60 -5.21 -0.37
CA GLN A 133 -4.42 -3.86 0.14
C GLN A 133 -3.74 -3.94 1.50
N ILE A 134 -2.55 -3.36 1.66
CA ILE A 134 -1.76 -3.36 2.88
C ILE A 134 -1.69 -1.92 3.38
N TYR A 135 -2.16 -1.67 4.60
CA TYR A 135 -2.08 -0.37 5.25
C TYR A 135 -1.19 -0.47 6.48
N PHE A 136 -0.31 0.53 6.63
CA PHE A 136 0.61 0.61 7.76
C PHE A 136 0.89 2.08 8.12
N PRO A 137 1.32 2.38 9.36
CA PRO A 137 1.68 3.74 9.74
C PRO A 137 2.76 4.33 8.83
N SER A 138 2.52 5.51 8.26
CA SER A 138 3.42 6.18 7.31
C SER A 138 4.81 6.48 7.90
N ASN A 139 4.90 6.70 9.21
CA ASN A 139 6.17 6.87 9.91
C ASN A 139 7.07 5.63 9.89
N GLN A 140 6.56 4.46 9.46
CA GLN A 140 7.33 3.23 9.30
C GLN A 140 7.99 3.09 7.93
N ILE A 141 7.66 3.94 6.93
CA ILE A 141 8.16 3.78 5.53
C ILE A 141 9.69 3.69 5.46
N VAL A 142 10.40 4.60 6.14
CA VAL A 142 11.89 4.63 6.11
C VAL A 142 12.48 3.39 6.76
N ALA A 143 11.94 2.96 7.90
CA ALA A 143 12.40 1.77 8.59
C ALA A 143 12.12 0.49 7.77
N LEU A 144 10.94 0.41 7.17
CA LEU A 144 10.54 -0.71 6.33
C LEU A 144 11.44 -0.79 5.09
N THR A 145 11.76 0.35 4.47
CA THR A 145 12.68 0.41 3.34
C THR A 145 14.02 -0.23 3.71
N LYS A 146 14.58 0.11 4.88
CA LYS A 146 15.85 -0.43 5.36
C LYS A 146 15.77 -1.94 5.63
N ALA A 147 14.71 -2.42 6.28
CA ALA A 147 14.53 -3.83 6.60
C ALA A 147 14.40 -4.73 5.35
N LEU A 148 14.05 -4.16 4.19
CA LEU A 148 13.89 -4.91 2.94
C LEU A 148 15.15 -4.89 2.06
N ILE A 149 16.15 -4.05 2.36
CA ILE A 149 17.44 -4.08 1.67
C ILE A 149 18.14 -5.40 2.04
N PRO A 150 18.57 -6.23 1.08
CA PRO A 150 19.31 -7.45 1.38
C PRO A 150 20.59 -7.15 2.16
N ASP A 151 20.93 -7.98 3.14
CA ASP A 151 22.28 -7.99 3.71
C ASP A 151 23.26 -8.40 2.58
N GLU A 152 24.32 -7.61 2.38
CA GLU A 152 25.41 -7.91 1.42
C GLU A 152 26.24 -9.12 1.83
#